data_AF-A0A0G4LHD1-F1
#
_entry.id   AF-A0A0G4LHD1-F1
#
_cell.length_a   1.000
_cell.length_b   1.000
_cell.length_c   1.000
_cell.angle_alpha   90.00
_cell.angle_beta   90.00
_cell.angle_gamma   90.00
#
_symmetry.space_group_name_H-M   'P 1'
#
loop_
_entity.id
_entity.type
_entity.pdbx_description
1 polymer ?
#
loop_
_entity_poly.entity_id
_entity_poly.type
_entity_poly.pdbx_seq_one_letter_code
_entity_poly.pdbx_strand_id
1 'polypeptide(L)'
;MADALGSKKFVDGVYIPVVLMIVGTLIVKREWTPYTVLVALALGSWKFFSLKIKKVLKPDVYQEFELKEKTIISHNVAIYRFSLPSPTSILGLPIGQHISIGEVLAQPDGTYKEIVRSYTPISGDHQPGYFDLLIKSYPTGNISKHMASLKVGQPIRVKGPKGAFVYTPNMVRHFGMIAGGTGITPMLQVVRAIIRGRAAGDTTQVDLIFANVTQQDILLKEDLDALAKEDSGFRVHYKFVDGVYIPVVLMIVGTLIVKREWTPYTVLVALALGSWKFFSLKIKKVLKPDVYQEFELKEKTIISHNVAIYRFSLPSPTSILGLPIGQHISIGEVLAQPDGTYKEIVRSYTPISGDHQPGYFDLLIKSYPTGNISKHMASLKVGQPIRIKGPKGAFVYTPNMVRHFGMIAGGTGITPMLQVVRAIIRGRAAGDTTQIDLIFANVTQQDILLKEDLDALAKEDSGFRVHYVLDKAPEGWTGGVGYVTADMITKWLPAAAPDVKLLLCGPPPMISGLKKTAVTLGFEKARPVSKLADQVFAF
;
A
#
# COMPACT_ATOMS: atom_id res chain seq x y z
N MET A 1 -0.66 2.55 -33.16
CA MET A 1 -2.02 3.02 -32.83
C MET A 1 -2.14 4.55 -32.74
N ALA A 2 -1.21 5.28 -32.09
CA ALA A 2 -1.24 6.76 -32.03
C ALA A 2 -1.08 7.46 -33.40
N ASP A 3 -0.20 6.97 -34.29
CA ASP A 3 -0.09 7.49 -35.67
C ASP A 3 -1.34 7.19 -36.51
N ALA A 4 -2.00 6.06 -36.27
CA ALA A 4 -3.26 5.70 -36.92
C ALA A 4 -4.46 6.50 -36.35
N LEU A 5 -4.45 6.83 -35.06
CA LEU A 5 -5.43 7.71 -34.42
C LEU A 5 -5.24 9.17 -34.83
N GLY A 6 -3.99 9.61 -34.99
CA GLY A 6 -3.62 10.92 -35.52
C GLY A 6 -3.99 11.07 -37.00
N SER A 7 -3.70 10.06 -37.83
CA SER A 7 -4.08 10.06 -39.24
C SER A 7 -5.60 9.98 -39.42
N LYS A 8 -6.30 9.12 -38.65
CA LYS A 8 -7.76 9.01 -38.71
C LYS A 8 -8.47 10.28 -38.23
N LYS A 9 -8.06 10.88 -37.11
CA LYS A 9 -8.61 12.17 -36.66
C LYS A 9 -8.29 13.32 -37.62
N PHE A 10 -7.15 13.26 -38.32
CA PHE A 10 -6.79 14.24 -39.35
C PHE A 10 -7.66 14.09 -40.60
N VAL A 11 -7.88 12.86 -41.07
CA VAL A 11 -8.75 12.56 -42.20
C VAL A 11 -10.20 12.97 -41.90
N ASP A 12 -10.73 12.56 -40.74
CA ASP A 12 -12.11 12.84 -40.34
C ASP A 12 -12.34 14.32 -40.00
N GLY A 13 -11.36 14.98 -39.39
CA GLY A 13 -11.47 16.36 -38.90
C GLY A 13 -11.16 17.45 -39.93
N VAL A 14 -10.36 17.15 -40.96
CA VAL A 14 -9.87 18.13 -41.94
C VAL A 14 -10.28 17.76 -43.36
N TYR A 15 -10.05 16.53 -43.79
CA TYR A 15 -10.23 16.13 -45.18
C TYR A 15 -11.71 15.96 -45.57
N ILE A 16 -12.51 15.25 -44.76
CA ILE A 16 -13.93 15.01 -45.05
C ILE A 16 -14.73 16.33 -45.16
N PRO A 17 -14.62 17.30 -44.22
CA PRO A 17 -15.35 18.57 -44.32
C PRO A 17 -14.91 19.43 -45.52
N VAL A 18 -13.62 19.42 -45.85
CA VAL A 18 -13.07 20.16 -46.99
C VAL A 18 -13.58 19.59 -48.31
N VAL A 19 -13.59 18.27 -48.47
CA VAL A 19 -14.12 17.60 -49.67
C VAL A 19 -15.62 17.85 -49.81
N LEU A 20 -16.39 17.73 -48.72
CA LEU A 20 -17.84 18.01 -48.74
C LEU A 20 -18.15 19.47 -49.10
N MET A 21 -17.34 20.43 -48.63
CA MET A 21 -17.51 21.84 -48.94
C MET A 21 -17.22 22.14 -50.42
N ILE A 22 -16.16 21.54 -50.99
CA ILE A 22 -15.80 21.70 -52.40
C ILE A 22 -16.86 21.02 -53.30
N VAL A 23 -17.27 19.79 -52.98
CA VAL A 23 -18.30 19.06 -53.73
C VAL A 23 -19.66 19.77 -53.63
N GLY A 24 -20.06 20.24 -52.45
CA GLY A 24 -21.28 21.02 -52.27
C GLY A 24 -21.28 22.31 -53.10
N THR A 25 -20.14 23.00 -53.20
CA THR A 25 -20.01 24.20 -54.04
C THR A 25 -20.12 23.88 -55.53
N LEU A 26 -19.51 22.78 -55.98
CA LEU A 26 -19.61 22.31 -57.38
C LEU A 26 -21.05 21.99 -57.79
N ILE A 27 -21.89 21.52 -56.86
CA ILE A 27 -23.31 21.21 -57.09
C ILE A 27 -24.17 22.48 -57.10
N VAL A 28 -23.91 23.44 -56.20
CA VAL A 28 -24.81 24.59 -55.99
C VAL A 28 -24.47 25.78 -56.90
N LYS A 29 -23.19 26.17 -56.99
CA LYS A 29 -22.72 27.30 -57.84
C LYS A 29 -21.24 27.11 -58.20
N ARG A 30 -21.01 26.50 -59.37
CA ARG A 30 -19.67 26.14 -59.88
C ARG A 30 -18.70 27.31 -60.04
N GLU A 31 -19.20 28.52 -60.23
CA GLU A 31 -18.39 29.73 -60.36
C GLU A 31 -17.66 30.13 -59.06
N TRP A 32 -18.14 29.65 -57.90
CA TRP A 32 -17.59 29.98 -56.59
C TRP A 32 -16.47 29.02 -56.16
N THR A 33 -16.21 27.97 -56.95
CA THR A 33 -15.19 26.95 -56.64
C THR A 33 -13.79 27.53 -56.33
N PRO A 34 -13.27 28.55 -57.03
CA PRO A 34 -11.96 29.12 -56.70
C PRO A 34 -11.89 29.71 -55.28
N TYR A 35 -12.97 30.36 -54.84
CA TYR A 35 -13.08 30.96 -53.51
C TYR A 35 -13.25 29.89 -52.42
N THR A 36 -14.07 28.88 -52.68
CA THR A 36 -14.23 27.75 -51.76
C THR A 36 -12.93 26.97 -51.59
N VAL A 37 -12.15 26.76 -52.66
CA VAL A 37 -10.83 26.11 -52.57
C VAL A 37 -9.87 26.94 -51.73
N LEU A 38 -9.86 28.27 -51.88
CA LEU A 38 -9.06 29.17 -51.04
C LEU A 38 -9.44 29.09 -49.54
N VAL A 39 -10.73 29.11 -49.23
CA VAL A 39 -11.24 28.97 -47.85
C VAL A 39 -10.94 27.58 -47.29
N ALA A 40 -11.09 26.52 -48.11
CA ALA A 40 -10.73 25.15 -47.74
C ALA A 40 -9.24 25.01 -47.43
N LEU A 41 -8.36 25.62 -48.23
CA LEU A 41 -6.92 25.63 -47.99
C LEU A 41 -6.57 26.43 -46.74
N ALA A 42 -7.23 27.56 -46.48
CA ALA A 42 -7.02 28.36 -45.29
C ALA A 42 -7.48 27.64 -44.01
N LEU A 43 -8.69 27.07 -44.01
CA LEU A 43 -9.24 26.30 -42.89
C LEU A 43 -8.48 24.98 -42.68
N GLY A 44 -8.12 24.30 -43.77
CA GLY A 44 -7.29 23.10 -43.74
C GLY A 44 -5.91 23.37 -43.16
N SER A 45 -5.28 24.48 -43.56
CA SER A 45 -4.00 24.93 -43.02
C SER A 45 -4.10 25.32 -41.55
N TRP A 46 -5.11 26.12 -41.16
CA TRP A 46 -5.33 26.47 -39.75
C TRP A 46 -5.49 25.20 -38.91
N LYS A 47 -6.39 24.30 -39.31
CA LYS A 47 -6.67 23.08 -38.55
C LYS A 47 -5.47 22.12 -38.53
N PHE A 48 -4.69 22.07 -39.60
CA PHE A 48 -3.40 21.37 -39.67
C PHE A 48 -2.38 21.93 -38.67
N PHE A 49 -2.25 23.26 -38.57
CA PHE A 49 -1.36 23.89 -37.59
C PHE A 49 -1.88 23.78 -36.15
N SER A 50 -3.21 23.76 -35.93
CA SER A 50 -3.80 23.62 -34.59
C SER A 50 -3.80 22.17 -34.06
N LEU A 51 -3.74 21.17 -34.95
CA LEU A 51 -3.71 19.75 -34.60
C LEU A 51 -2.29 19.19 -34.39
N LYS A 52 -1.23 19.99 -34.63
CA LYS A 52 0.14 19.54 -34.37
C LYS A 52 0.34 19.29 -32.87
N ILE A 53 0.69 18.05 -32.54
CA ILE A 53 1.05 17.63 -31.18
C ILE A 53 2.25 18.48 -30.72
N LYS A 54 2.02 19.36 -29.74
CA LYS A 54 3.04 20.25 -29.20
C LYS A 54 3.89 19.49 -28.17
N LYS A 55 5.18 19.30 -28.47
CA LYS A 55 6.19 18.81 -27.52
C LYS A 55 6.60 19.94 -26.59
N VAL A 56 6.64 19.67 -25.28
CA VAL A 56 6.81 20.72 -24.26
C VAL A 56 8.26 20.82 -23.77
N LEU A 57 9.02 19.72 -23.71
CA LEU A 57 10.38 19.72 -23.17
C LEU A 57 11.38 20.61 -23.94
N LYS A 58 12.19 21.37 -23.20
CA LYS A 58 13.28 22.22 -23.70
C LYS A 58 14.61 21.86 -23.01
N PRO A 59 15.69 21.57 -23.76
CA PRO A 59 16.92 21.01 -23.19
C PRO A 59 17.59 21.88 -22.11
N ASP A 60 17.66 23.18 -22.33
CA ASP A 60 18.49 24.09 -21.52
C ASP A 60 17.67 25.14 -20.77
N VAL A 61 16.34 25.04 -20.81
CA VAL A 61 15.43 25.99 -20.17
C VAL A 61 14.55 25.26 -19.17
N TYR A 62 14.54 25.73 -17.91
CA TYR A 62 13.61 25.24 -16.91
C TYR A 62 12.19 25.70 -17.23
N GLN A 63 11.27 24.75 -17.10
CA GLN A 63 9.84 24.94 -17.29
C GLN A 63 9.13 24.42 -16.05
N GLU A 64 8.06 25.08 -15.67
CA GLU A 64 7.29 24.73 -14.49
C GLU A 64 6.11 23.84 -14.85
N PHE A 65 5.92 22.78 -14.08
CA PHE A 65 4.81 21.85 -14.23
C PHE A 65 4.12 21.66 -12.89
N GLU A 66 2.81 21.91 -12.87
CA GLU A 66 1.99 21.87 -11.66
C GLU A 66 1.64 20.43 -11.26
N LEU A 67 1.84 20.09 -9.98
CA LEU A 67 1.39 18.83 -9.40
C LEU A 67 -0.15 18.80 -9.32
N LYS A 68 -0.78 17.88 -10.04
CA LYS A 68 -2.24 17.68 -9.99
C LYS A 68 -2.66 16.59 -9.01
N GLU A 69 -1.87 15.54 -8.88
CA GLU A 69 -2.23 14.38 -8.08
C GLU A 69 -0.99 13.75 -7.47
N LYS A 70 -1.13 13.27 -6.24
CA LYS A 70 -0.10 12.53 -5.51
C LYS A 70 -0.72 11.27 -4.92
N THR A 71 -0.25 10.12 -5.39
CA THR A 71 -0.75 8.80 -4.98
C THR A 71 0.33 8.08 -4.20
N ILE A 72 0.07 7.75 -2.94
CA ILE A 72 1.02 7.03 -2.08
C ILE A 72 0.92 5.54 -2.41
N ILE A 73 2.02 4.95 -2.88
CA ILE A 73 2.11 3.53 -3.25
C ILE A 73 2.61 2.69 -2.08
N SER A 74 3.55 3.23 -1.30
CA SER A 74 4.07 2.56 -0.10
C SER A 74 4.56 3.59 0.92
N HIS A 75 5.05 3.13 2.07
CA HIS A 75 5.59 3.98 3.14
C HIS A 75 6.67 4.98 2.68
N ASN A 76 7.35 4.71 1.56
CA ASN A 76 8.37 5.60 1.01
C ASN A 76 8.30 5.76 -0.52
N VAL A 77 7.22 5.37 -1.20
CA VAL A 77 7.08 5.56 -2.66
C VAL A 77 5.75 6.22 -2.98
N ALA A 78 5.79 7.21 -3.86
CA ALA A 78 4.61 7.89 -4.38
C ALA A 78 4.72 8.13 -5.89
N ILE A 79 3.56 8.15 -6.55
CA ILE A 79 3.41 8.62 -7.93
C ILE A 79 2.95 10.09 -7.88
N TYR A 80 3.62 10.92 -8.67
CA TYR A 80 3.35 12.35 -8.78
C TYR A 80 2.93 12.65 -10.22
N ARG A 81 1.71 13.16 -10.40
CA ARG A 81 1.16 13.52 -11.70
C ARG A 81 1.29 15.02 -11.94
N PHE A 82 1.99 15.37 -13.00
CA PHE A 82 2.22 16.76 -13.39
C PHE A 82 1.45 17.10 -14.65
N SER A 83 0.71 18.21 -14.61
CA SER A 83 -0.02 18.70 -15.79
C SER A 83 0.91 19.33 -16.82
N LEU A 84 0.64 19.05 -18.09
CA LEU A 84 1.26 19.75 -19.21
C LEU A 84 0.46 21.03 -19.54
N PRO A 85 1.06 22.02 -20.22
CA PRO A 85 0.42 23.31 -20.52
C PRO A 85 -0.89 23.24 -21.33
N SER A 86 -1.17 22.11 -21.98
CA SER A 86 -2.39 21.90 -22.74
C SER A 86 -2.84 20.43 -22.62
N PRO A 87 -4.14 20.13 -22.60
CA PRO A 87 -4.65 18.77 -22.61
C PRO A 87 -4.21 17.94 -23.82
N THR A 88 -3.79 18.59 -24.90
CA THR A 88 -3.34 17.94 -26.16
C THR A 88 -1.82 17.92 -26.33
N SER A 89 -1.08 18.60 -25.45
CA SER A 89 0.39 18.56 -25.52
C SER A 89 0.91 17.26 -24.91
N ILE A 90 2.09 16.86 -25.39
CA ILE A 90 2.83 15.71 -24.84
C ILE A 90 4.15 16.20 -24.27
N LEU A 91 4.70 15.45 -23.32
CA LEU A 91 5.98 15.80 -22.71
C LEU A 91 7.10 15.88 -23.77
N GLY A 92 7.11 14.93 -24.72
CA GLY A 92 8.04 14.92 -25.85
C GLY A 92 9.45 14.44 -25.48
N LEU A 93 9.56 13.60 -24.45
CA LEU A 93 10.81 12.98 -24.02
C LEU A 93 11.15 11.79 -24.94
N PRO A 94 12.30 11.77 -25.63
CA PRO A 94 12.74 10.60 -26.39
C PRO A 94 12.96 9.38 -25.49
N ILE A 95 12.58 8.19 -25.98
CA ILE A 95 12.74 6.94 -25.24
C ILE A 95 14.23 6.68 -25.01
N GLY A 96 14.63 6.50 -23.74
CA GLY A 96 16.01 6.33 -23.32
C GLY A 96 16.65 7.58 -22.70
N GLN A 97 16.01 8.74 -22.84
CA GLN A 97 16.41 9.99 -22.20
C GLN A 97 15.63 10.25 -20.91
N HIS A 98 16.07 11.24 -20.15
CA HIS A 98 15.48 11.63 -18.88
C HIS A 98 15.27 13.15 -18.78
N ILE A 99 14.46 13.57 -17.81
CA ILE A 99 14.29 14.97 -17.42
C ILE A 99 15.15 15.29 -16.21
N SER A 100 15.50 16.56 -16.03
CA SER A 100 16.22 17.08 -14.88
C SER A 100 15.31 17.99 -14.06
N ILE A 101 15.11 17.65 -12.79
CA ILE A 101 14.41 18.48 -11.82
C ILE A 101 15.45 19.28 -11.04
N GLY A 102 15.30 20.60 -11.01
CA GLY A 102 16.22 21.51 -10.32
C GLY A 102 15.54 22.24 -9.18
N GLU A 103 16.13 22.22 -7.99
CA GLU A 103 15.63 22.92 -6.81
C GLU A 103 16.74 23.75 -6.17
N VAL A 104 16.43 24.96 -5.69
CA VAL A 104 17.39 25.82 -5.00
C VAL A 104 17.16 25.68 -3.49
N LEU A 105 18.12 25.10 -2.78
CA LEU A 105 18.02 24.88 -1.34
C LEU A 105 18.98 25.79 -0.57
N ALA A 106 18.48 26.38 0.51
CA ALA A 106 19.30 27.07 1.50
C ALA A 106 20.18 26.06 2.25
N GLN A 107 21.46 26.35 2.35
CA GLN A 107 22.46 25.58 3.09
C GLN A 107 22.58 26.11 4.52
N PRO A 108 23.09 25.29 5.47
CA PRO A 108 23.31 25.72 6.86
C PRO A 108 24.26 26.91 7.02
N ASP A 109 25.11 27.16 6.02
CA ASP A 109 26.06 28.29 5.96
C ASP A 109 25.43 29.58 5.42
N GLY A 110 24.12 29.59 5.14
CA GLY A 110 23.39 30.74 4.60
C GLY A 110 23.50 30.90 3.08
N THR A 111 24.23 30.02 2.38
CA THR A 111 24.34 30.05 0.91
C THR A 111 23.18 29.28 0.25
N TYR A 112 22.89 29.58 -1.01
CA TYR A 112 21.89 28.85 -1.80
C TYR A 112 22.60 27.95 -2.81
N LYS A 113 22.22 26.66 -2.85
CA LYS A 113 22.77 25.70 -3.79
C LYS A 113 21.67 25.10 -4.65
N GLU A 114 21.83 25.21 -5.97
CA GLU A 114 20.98 24.48 -6.91
C GLU A 114 21.36 22.99 -6.89
N ILE A 115 20.37 22.15 -6.61
CA ILE A 115 20.47 20.70 -6.69
C ILE A 115 19.64 20.24 -7.88
N VAL A 116 20.29 19.53 -8.78
CA VAL A 116 19.65 18.95 -9.96
C VAL A 116 19.69 17.43 -9.86
N ARG A 117 18.57 16.76 -10.15
CA ARG A 117 18.49 15.29 -10.26
C ARG A 117 17.72 14.87 -11.49
N SER A 118 18.16 13.75 -12.06
CA SER A 118 17.56 13.15 -13.24
C SER A 118 16.43 12.20 -12.85
N TYR A 119 15.32 12.27 -13.59
CA TYR A 119 14.16 11.42 -13.42
C TYR A 119 13.65 10.95 -14.78
N THR A 120 13.14 9.71 -14.83
CA THR A 120 12.47 9.19 -16.03
C THR A 120 11.00 9.00 -15.71
N PRO A 121 10.09 9.65 -16.46
CA PRO A 121 8.66 9.46 -16.31
C PRO A 121 8.22 8.02 -16.55
N ILE A 122 7.16 7.60 -15.85
CA ILE A 122 6.52 6.30 -16.05
C ILE A 122 5.34 6.38 -17.03
N SER A 123 4.82 7.58 -17.29
CA SER A 123 3.82 7.82 -18.35
C SER A 123 4.42 7.61 -19.74
N GLY A 124 3.63 7.14 -20.70
CA GLY A 124 4.12 6.95 -22.08
C GLY A 124 4.59 8.24 -22.75
N ASP A 125 5.50 8.12 -23.72
CA ASP A 125 6.03 9.21 -24.56
C ASP A 125 4.96 10.01 -25.33
N HIS A 126 3.83 9.37 -25.65
CA HIS A 126 2.67 10.00 -26.30
C HIS A 126 1.53 10.37 -25.34
N GLN A 127 1.73 10.28 -24.02
CA GLN A 127 0.68 10.60 -23.05
C GLN A 127 0.27 12.08 -23.17
N PRO A 128 -1.00 12.38 -23.55
CA PRO A 128 -1.47 13.75 -23.64
C PRO A 128 -1.82 14.31 -22.26
N GLY A 129 -1.52 15.60 -22.07
CA GLY A 129 -2.01 16.42 -20.95
C GLY A 129 -1.28 16.26 -19.62
N TYR A 130 -0.55 15.17 -19.39
CA TYR A 130 0.20 14.97 -18.15
C TYR A 130 1.40 14.04 -18.31
N PHE A 131 2.26 14.02 -17.30
CA PHE A 131 3.27 12.97 -17.10
C PHE A 131 3.36 12.56 -15.64
N ASP A 132 3.71 11.30 -15.40
CA ASP A 132 3.76 10.71 -14.07
C ASP A 132 5.20 10.37 -13.68
N LEU A 133 5.59 10.73 -12.45
CA LEU A 133 6.88 10.38 -11.85
C LEU A 133 6.69 9.45 -10.66
N LEU A 134 7.37 8.31 -10.68
CA LEU A 134 7.48 7.41 -9.53
C LEU A 134 8.72 7.78 -8.72
N ILE A 135 8.54 8.26 -7.49
CA ILE A 135 9.65 8.74 -6.65
C ILE A 135 9.64 8.02 -5.31
N LYS A 136 10.82 7.49 -4.94
CA LYS A 136 11.09 6.95 -3.61
C LYS A 136 11.69 8.03 -2.71
N SER A 137 11.05 8.27 -1.57
CA SER A 137 11.46 9.26 -0.58
C SER A 137 12.51 8.68 0.38
N TYR A 138 13.63 9.39 0.51
CA TYR A 138 14.69 9.04 1.46
C TYR A 138 14.76 10.09 2.57
N PRO A 139 14.79 9.70 3.86
CA PRO A 139 14.83 10.62 5.00
C PRO A 139 16.02 11.58 4.99
N THR A 140 17.12 11.22 4.32
CA THR A 140 18.34 12.01 4.20
C THR A 140 18.50 12.68 2.83
N GLY A 141 17.60 12.44 1.88
CA GLY A 141 17.77 12.94 0.50
C GLY A 141 17.18 14.33 0.29
N ASN A 142 17.93 15.22 -0.34
CA ASN A 142 17.58 16.63 -0.51
C ASN A 142 16.33 16.84 -1.38
N ILE A 143 16.37 16.44 -2.66
CA ILE A 143 15.20 16.59 -3.56
C ILE A 143 14.04 15.67 -3.13
N SER A 144 14.33 14.49 -2.60
CA SER A 144 13.27 13.57 -2.14
C SER A 144 12.44 14.14 -0.98
N LYS A 145 13.03 14.98 -0.11
CA LYS A 145 12.27 15.72 0.91
C LYS A 145 11.37 16.77 0.29
N HIS A 146 11.91 17.55 -0.66
CA HIS A 146 11.13 18.56 -1.38
C HIS A 146 9.92 17.93 -2.08
N MET A 147 10.14 16.85 -2.85
CA MET A 147 9.05 16.11 -3.50
C MET A 147 8.04 15.55 -2.49
N ALA A 148 8.51 15.02 -1.35
CA ALA A 148 7.63 14.52 -0.30
C ALA A 148 6.78 15.64 0.35
N SER A 149 7.31 16.86 0.47
CA SER A 149 6.60 18.03 1.00
C SER A 149 5.69 18.73 -0.01
N LEU A 150 5.84 18.43 -1.30
CA LEU A 150 5.10 19.08 -2.38
C LEU A 150 3.59 18.82 -2.22
N LYS A 151 2.81 19.90 -2.26
CA LYS A 151 1.34 19.88 -2.20
C LYS A 151 0.75 20.00 -3.60
N VAL A 152 -0.44 19.44 -3.79
CA VAL A 152 -1.21 19.60 -5.03
C VAL A 152 -1.41 21.10 -5.30
N GLY A 153 -1.20 21.51 -6.56
CA GLY A 153 -1.19 22.90 -7.00
C GLY A 153 0.20 23.54 -7.04
N GLN A 154 1.24 22.92 -6.46
CA GLN A 154 2.59 23.47 -6.49
C GLN A 154 3.37 22.99 -7.73
N PRO A 155 4.18 23.85 -8.37
CA PRO A 155 4.97 23.48 -9.53
C PRO A 155 6.31 22.83 -9.16
N ILE A 156 6.88 22.10 -10.11
CA ILE A 156 8.30 21.71 -10.12
C ILE A 156 9.02 22.32 -11.32
N ARG A 157 10.32 22.61 -11.18
CA ARG A 157 11.16 23.12 -12.25
C ARG A 157 11.86 21.99 -12.99
N VAL A 158 11.56 21.83 -14.27
CA VAL A 158 12.00 20.72 -15.12
C VAL A 158 12.70 21.24 -16.38
N LYS A 159 13.84 20.66 -16.74
CA LYS A 159 14.47 20.83 -18.06
C LYS A 159 14.83 19.48 -18.68
N GLY A 160 15.03 19.45 -19.99
CA GLY A 160 15.35 18.24 -20.74
C GLY A 160 14.75 18.26 -22.14
N PRO A 161 15.04 17.29 -23.01
CA PRO A 161 15.64 16.00 -22.69
C PRO A 161 17.13 16.05 -22.36
N LYS A 162 17.61 15.11 -21.54
CA LYS A 162 19.03 14.86 -21.29
C LYS A 162 19.33 13.37 -21.40
N GLY A 163 20.56 13.04 -21.81
CA GLY A 163 21.03 11.66 -22.00
C GLY A 163 21.38 11.34 -23.45
N ALA A 164 22.39 10.49 -23.65
CA ALA A 164 22.90 10.13 -24.98
C ALA A 164 22.12 8.96 -25.62
N PHE A 165 21.50 8.10 -24.81
CA PHE A 165 20.80 6.93 -25.29
C PHE A 165 19.42 7.31 -25.83
N VAL A 166 19.16 6.93 -27.08
CA VAL A 166 17.84 7.04 -27.72
C VAL A 166 17.55 5.70 -28.37
N TYR A 167 16.48 5.05 -27.92
CA TYR A 167 16.08 3.77 -28.48
C TYR A 167 15.44 3.97 -29.86
N THR A 168 15.80 3.10 -30.80
CA THR A 168 15.18 3.01 -32.13
C THR A 168 14.78 1.56 -32.42
N PRO A 169 13.69 1.34 -33.18
CA PRO A 169 13.23 -0.01 -33.45
C PRO A 169 14.29 -0.89 -34.12
N ASN A 170 14.37 -2.16 -33.73
CA ASN A 170 15.36 -3.13 -34.21
C ASN A 170 16.84 -2.70 -34.06
N MET A 171 17.16 -1.74 -33.20
CA MET A 171 18.55 -1.31 -33.00
C MET A 171 19.47 -2.42 -32.51
N VAL A 172 18.91 -3.40 -31.79
CA VAL A 172 19.60 -4.59 -31.31
C VAL A 172 18.66 -5.79 -31.39
N ARG A 173 19.22 -6.99 -31.49
CA ARG A 173 18.44 -8.23 -31.44
C ARG A 173 17.83 -8.52 -30.06
N HIS A 174 18.50 -8.07 -28.99
CA HIS A 174 18.14 -8.43 -27.62
C HIS A 174 18.66 -7.39 -26.61
N PHE A 175 17.79 -6.91 -25.73
CA PHE A 175 18.16 -6.19 -24.51
C PHE A 175 18.18 -7.10 -23.29
N GLY A 176 19.33 -7.15 -22.60
CA GLY A 176 19.40 -7.60 -21.22
C GLY A 176 19.32 -6.41 -20.27
N MET A 177 18.34 -6.39 -19.37
CA MET A 177 18.09 -5.29 -18.44
C MET A 177 18.21 -5.78 -16.99
N ILE A 178 18.82 -4.96 -16.14
CA ILE A 178 18.89 -5.20 -14.69
C ILE A 178 18.40 -3.94 -13.98
N ALA A 179 17.38 -4.08 -13.14
CA ALA A 179 16.77 -2.97 -12.42
C ALA A 179 16.57 -3.27 -10.94
N GLY A 180 16.53 -2.23 -10.11
CA GLY A 180 16.21 -2.30 -8.69
C GLY A 180 15.59 -1.00 -8.19
N GLY A 181 14.61 -1.10 -7.28
CA GLY A 181 13.84 0.06 -6.80
C GLY A 181 13.28 0.92 -7.93
N THR A 182 13.47 2.24 -7.85
CA THR A 182 13.02 3.20 -8.89
C THR A 182 13.87 3.16 -10.16
N GLY A 183 14.96 2.39 -10.21
CA GLY A 183 15.74 2.17 -11.44
C GLY A 183 14.97 1.44 -12.55
N ILE A 184 13.77 0.93 -12.25
CA ILE A 184 12.87 0.34 -13.22
C ILE A 184 12.28 1.35 -14.22
N THR A 185 12.17 2.64 -13.84
CA THR A 185 11.47 3.63 -14.65
C THR A 185 12.04 3.84 -16.07
N PRO A 186 13.36 3.97 -16.29
CA PRO A 186 13.91 4.03 -17.65
C PRO A 186 13.74 2.71 -18.42
N MET A 187 13.85 1.57 -17.75
CA MET A 187 13.70 0.25 -18.40
C MET A 187 12.28 0.05 -18.91
N LEU A 188 11.28 0.43 -18.11
CA LEU A 188 9.87 0.33 -18.47
C LEU A 188 9.53 1.14 -19.73
N GLN A 189 10.12 2.33 -19.92
CA GLN A 189 9.92 3.13 -21.13
C GLN A 189 10.43 2.40 -22.38
N VAL A 190 11.62 1.79 -22.30
CA VAL A 190 12.20 1.03 -23.42
C VAL A 190 11.36 -0.22 -23.72
N VAL A 191 10.97 -0.97 -22.68
CA VAL A 191 10.10 -2.16 -22.82
C VAL A 191 8.79 -1.80 -23.51
N ARG A 192 8.09 -0.76 -23.04
CA ARG A 192 6.81 -0.31 -23.63
C ARG A 192 6.99 0.14 -25.08
N ALA A 193 8.10 0.81 -25.40
CA ALA A 193 8.40 1.22 -26.76
C ALA A 193 8.64 0.03 -27.70
N ILE A 194 9.38 -1.00 -27.26
CA ILE A 194 9.61 -2.24 -28.03
C ILE A 194 8.30 -2.99 -28.26
N ILE A 195 7.51 -3.21 -27.21
CA ILE A 195 6.23 -3.94 -27.29
C ILE A 195 5.26 -3.20 -28.22
N ARG A 196 5.18 -1.87 -28.14
CA ARG A 196 4.39 -1.09 -29.09
C ARG A 196 4.94 -1.15 -30.52
N GLY A 197 6.26 -1.19 -30.65
CA GLY A 197 6.99 -1.29 -31.93
C GLY A 197 6.74 -2.59 -32.68
N ARG A 198 6.23 -3.65 -32.02
CA ARG A 198 5.87 -4.92 -32.65
C ARG A 198 4.94 -4.74 -33.85
N ALA A 199 3.95 -3.87 -33.73
CA ALA A 199 3.01 -3.56 -34.82
C ALA A 199 3.69 -2.92 -36.05
N ALA A 200 4.89 -2.36 -35.87
CA ALA A 200 5.72 -1.76 -36.91
C ALA A 200 6.93 -2.63 -37.28
N GLY A 201 6.94 -3.91 -36.88
CA GLY A 201 7.99 -4.88 -37.23
C GLY A 201 9.21 -4.88 -36.31
N ASP A 202 9.10 -4.38 -35.06
CA ASP A 202 10.18 -4.55 -34.09
C ASP A 202 10.25 -6.01 -33.58
N THR A 203 11.40 -6.67 -33.76
CA THR A 203 11.64 -8.06 -33.36
C THR A 203 12.57 -8.21 -32.13
N THR A 204 12.97 -7.10 -31.53
CA THR A 204 13.90 -7.04 -30.39
C THR A 204 13.39 -7.83 -29.20
N GLN A 205 14.18 -8.78 -28.70
CA GLN A 205 13.84 -9.52 -27.47
C GLN A 205 14.25 -8.72 -26.23
N VAL A 206 13.59 -8.93 -25.10
CA VAL A 206 13.94 -8.28 -23.83
C VAL A 206 13.86 -9.26 -22.66
N ASP A 207 14.98 -9.41 -21.95
CA ASP A 207 15.07 -10.12 -20.68
C ASP A 207 15.37 -9.09 -19.56
N LEU A 208 14.44 -8.91 -18.63
CA LEU A 208 14.56 -8.00 -17.48
C LEU A 208 14.73 -8.78 -16.18
N ILE A 209 15.84 -8.58 -15.49
CA ILE A 209 16.02 -9.01 -14.11
C ILE A 209 15.67 -7.84 -13.18
N PHE A 210 14.57 -7.97 -12.45
CA PHE A 210 14.19 -6.98 -11.44
C PHE A 210 14.55 -7.52 -10.05
N ALA A 211 15.60 -6.92 -9.47
CA ALA A 211 16.11 -7.22 -8.16
C ALA A 211 15.59 -6.26 -7.08
N ASN A 212 15.04 -6.79 -5.99
CA ASN A 212 14.75 -5.98 -4.80
C ASN A 212 14.90 -6.77 -3.49
N VAL A 213 14.92 -6.04 -2.37
CA VAL A 213 15.17 -6.60 -1.03
C VAL A 213 14.04 -7.55 -0.63
N THR A 214 12.79 -7.15 -0.81
CA THR A 214 11.62 -8.00 -0.54
C THR A 214 10.71 -8.09 -1.75
N GLN A 215 9.82 -9.08 -1.74
CA GLN A 215 8.80 -9.26 -2.76
C GLN A 215 7.79 -8.11 -2.79
N GLN A 216 7.45 -7.55 -1.62
CA GLN A 216 6.53 -6.42 -1.52
C GLN A 216 7.12 -5.10 -2.06
N ASP A 217 8.44 -5.00 -2.19
CA ASP A 217 9.11 -3.78 -2.66
C ASP A 217 9.19 -3.69 -4.20
N ILE A 218 8.78 -4.70 -4.95
CA ILE A 218 8.81 -4.67 -6.42
C ILE A 218 7.80 -3.64 -6.92
N LEU A 219 8.32 -2.52 -7.44
CA LEU A 219 7.50 -1.43 -7.96
C LEU A 219 6.93 -1.82 -9.33
N LEU A 220 5.68 -1.45 -9.60
CA LEU A 220 5.02 -1.70 -10.89
C LEU A 220 4.97 -3.19 -11.30
N LYS A 221 4.90 -4.09 -10.31
CA LYS A 221 4.88 -5.54 -10.56
C LYS A 221 3.74 -5.94 -11.49
N GLU A 222 2.53 -5.45 -11.22
CA GLU A 222 1.33 -5.78 -12.01
C GLU A 222 1.47 -5.33 -13.46
N ASP A 223 1.96 -4.11 -13.70
CA ASP A 223 2.24 -3.60 -15.06
C ASP A 223 3.27 -4.49 -15.79
N LEU A 224 4.34 -4.90 -15.12
CA LEU A 224 5.38 -5.74 -15.72
C LEU A 224 4.86 -7.15 -16.03
N ASP A 225 4.08 -7.73 -15.13
CA ASP A 225 3.43 -9.03 -15.34
C ASP A 225 2.43 -8.97 -16.49
N ALA A 226 1.67 -7.87 -16.61
CA ALA A 226 0.74 -7.65 -17.71
C ALA A 226 1.48 -7.56 -19.05
N LEU A 227 2.55 -6.78 -19.13
CA LEU A 227 3.37 -6.67 -20.34
C LEU A 227 4.01 -8.00 -20.73
N ALA A 228 4.51 -8.78 -19.77
CA ALA A 228 5.10 -10.10 -20.02
C ALA A 228 4.08 -11.15 -20.48
N LYS A 229 2.80 -10.97 -20.12
CA LYS A 229 1.70 -11.79 -20.64
C LYS A 229 1.29 -11.37 -22.06
N GLU A 230 1.37 -10.08 -22.37
CA GLU A 230 0.97 -9.51 -23.65
C GLU A 230 2.00 -9.78 -24.78
N ASP A 231 3.29 -9.71 -24.47
CA ASP A 231 4.38 -9.88 -25.46
C ASP A 231 5.29 -11.07 -25.11
N SER A 232 5.29 -12.11 -25.94
CA SER A 232 6.16 -13.27 -25.76
C SER A 232 7.66 -12.95 -25.92
N GLY A 233 7.98 -11.78 -26.49
CA GLY A 233 9.34 -11.28 -26.64
C GLY A 233 9.88 -10.53 -25.41
N PHE A 234 9.05 -10.33 -24.38
CA PHE A 234 9.44 -9.73 -23.11
C PHE A 234 9.32 -10.74 -21.97
N ARG A 235 10.44 -10.98 -21.27
CA ARG A 235 10.50 -11.84 -20.10
C ARG A 235 11.00 -11.04 -18.91
N VAL A 236 10.32 -11.20 -17.77
CA VAL A 236 10.71 -10.58 -16.51
C VAL A 236 11.02 -11.65 -15.48
N HIS A 237 12.16 -11.51 -14.82
CA HIS A 237 12.63 -12.38 -13.76
C HIS A 237 12.76 -11.59 -12.46
N TYR A 238 11.90 -11.88 -11.50
CA TYR A 238 12.00 -11.30 -10.17
C TYR A 238 13.06 -12.06 -9.37
N LYS A 239 14.07 -11.32 -8.91
CA LYS A 239 15.11 -11.85 -8.03
C LYS A 239 15.04 -11.12 -6.70
N PHE A 240 14.91 -11.87 -5.62
CA PHE A 240 15.00 -11.30 -4.29
C PHE A 240 16.47 -11.31 -3.92
N VAL A 241 17.06 -10.13 -3.99
CA VAL A 241 18.46 -9.95 -3.67
C VAL A 241 18.48 -9.56 -2.21
N ASP A 242 18.80 -10.52 -1.35
CA ASP A 242 19.27 -10.17 -0.02
C ASP A 242 20.43 -9.20 -0.22
N GLY A 243 20.37 -8.02 0.40
CA GLY A 243 21.34 -6.93 0.24
C GLY A 243 22.80 -7.28 0.62
N VAL A 244 23.05 -8.56 0.80
CA VAL A 244 24.28 -9.30 1.05
C VAL A 244 24.91 -9.76 -0.27
N TYR A 245 24.19 -10.42 -1.18
CA TYR A 245 24.80 -11.18 -2.28
C TYR A 245 25.43 -10.32 -3.37
N ILE A 246 24.74 -9.29 -3.89
CA ILE A 246 25.29 -8.45 -4.97
C ILE A 246 26.56 -7.69 -4.56
N PRO A 247 26.60 -7.00 -3.40
CA PRO A 247 27.83 -6.35 -2.95
C PRO A 247 28.97 -7.35 -2.72
N VAL A 248 28.68 -8.53 -2.18
CA VAL A 248 29.65 -9.61 -2.00
C VAL A 248 30.24 -10.06 -3.34
N VAL A 249 29.39 -10.32 -4.34
CA VAL A 249 29.81 -10.74 -5.69
C VAL A 249 30.61 -9.64 -6.38
N LEU A 250 30.15 -8.38 -6.35
CA LEU A 250 30.86 -7.26 -6.96
C LEU A 250 32.22 -7.03 -6.31
N MET A 251 32.32 -7.18 -4.99
CA MET A 251 33.57 -7.01 -4.26
C MET A 251 34.57 -8.12 -4.60
N ILE A 252 34.12 -9.38 -4.70
CA ILE A 252 34.94 -10.53 -5.09
C ILE A 252 35.37 -10.43 -6.57
N VAL A 253 34.45 -10.13 -7.48
CA VAL A 253 34.76 -9.97 -8.91
C VAL A 253 35.68 -8.77 -9.15
N GLY A 254 35.43 -7.65 -8.46
CA GLY A 254 36.30 -6.47 -8.53
C GLY A 254 37.73 -6.76 -8.07
N THR A 255 37.91 -7.55 -7.01
CA THR A 255 39.26 -7.96 -6.58
C THR A 255 39.90 -8.98 -7.52
N LEU A 256 39.13 -9.90 -8.10
CA LEU A 256 39.63 -10.82 -9.13
C LEU A 256 40.20 -10.08 -10.35
N ILE A 257 39.61 -8.93 -10.71
CA ILE A 257 40.05 -8.09 -11.83
C ILE A 257 41.27 -7.23 -11.45
N VAL A 258 41.27 -6.63 -10.25
CA VAL A 258 42.29 -5.65 -9.85
C VAL A 258 43.55 -6.30 -9.28
N LYS A 259 43.41 -7.24 -8.33
CA LYS A 259 44.52 -7.96 -7.67
C LYS A 259 44.06 -9.32 -7.16
N ARG A 260 44.30 -10.36 -7.96
CA ARG A 260 43.87 -11.74 -7.69
C ARG A 260 44.36 -12.29 -6.34
N GLU A 261 45.55 -11.87 -5.88
CA GLU A 261 46.13 -12.28 -4.60
C GLU A 261 45.33 -11.82 -3.37
N TRP A 262 44.53 -10.76 -3.50
CA TRP A 262 43.74 -10.21 -2.39
C TRP A 262 42.38 -10.90 -2.22
N THR A 263 42.02 -11.79 -3.14
CA THR A 263 40.73 -12.50 -3.16
C THR A 263 40.40 -13.22 -1.84
N PRO A 264 41.33 -13.92 -1.15
CA PRO A 264 41.01 -14.59 0.12
C PRO A 264 40.58 -13.61 1.23
N TYR A 265 41.25 -12.45 1.32
CA TYR A 265 40.90 -11.40 2.29
C TYR A 265 39.55 -10.78 1.97
N THR A 266 39.29 -10.54 0.69
CA THR A 266 38.00 -10.01 0.24
C THR A 266 36.86 -10.97 0.51
N VAL A 267 37.05 -12.28 0.32
CA VAL A 267 36.06 -13.30 0.66
C VAL A 267 35.77 -13.29 2.16
N LEU A 268 36.78 -13.19 3.03
CA LEU A 268 36.58 -13.10 4.48
C LEU A 268 35.79 -11.84 4.89
N VAL A 269 36.13 -10.67 4.33
CA VAL A 269 35.39 -9.43 4.57
C VAL A 269 33.96 -9.52 4.03
N ALA A 270 33.77 -10.14 2.87
CA ALA A 270 32.46 -10.36 2.27
C ALA A 270 31.58 -11.25 3.15
N LEU A 271 32.15 -12.32 3.71
CA LEU A 271 31.46 -13.21 4.64
C LEU A 271 31.11 -12.49 5.94
N ALA A 272 32.00 -11.67 6.50
CA ALA A 272 31.75 -10.91 7.72
C ALA A 272 30.65 -9.85 7.52
N LEU A 273 30.77 -9.00 6.50
CA LEU A 273 29.79 -7.96 6.18
C LEU A 273 28.46 -8.56 5.73
N GLY A 274 28.51 -9.64 4.96
CA GLY A 274 27.34 -10.37 4.51
C GLY A 274 26.59 -11.02 5.67
N SER A 275 27.30 -11.66 6.59
CA SER A 275 26.71 -12.22 7.82
C SER A 275 26.12 -11.12 8.69
N TRP A 276 26.88 -10.04 8.96
CA TRP A 276 26.39 -8.90 9.75
C TRP A 276 25.11 -8.31 9.16
N LYS A 277 25.07 -8.09 7.85
CA LYS A 277 23.91 -7.53 7.16
C LYS A 277 22.73 -8.52 7.07
N PHE A 278 23.00 -9.82 6.91
CA PHE A 278 21.98 -10.86 6.98
C PHE A 278 21.31 -10.90 8.36
N PHE A 279 22.10 -10.83 9.44
CA PHE A 279 21.56 -10.80 10.80
C PHE A 279 20.90 -9.47 11.17
N SER A 280 21.31 -8.34 10.57
CA SER A 280 20.71 -7.03 10.82
C SER A 280 19.41 -6.78 10.05
N LEU A 281 19.25 -7.39 8.86
CA LEU A 281 18.03 -7.30 8.04
C LEU A 281 16.92 -8.28 8.46
N LYS A 282 17.22 -9.28 9.30
CA LYS A 282 16.18 -10.19 9.81
C LYS A 282 15.17 -9.41 10.65
N ILE A 283 13.90 -9.54 10.26
CA ILE A 283 12.76 -9.03 11.02
C ILE A 283 12.83 -9.60 12.44
N LYS A 284 13.06 -8.74 13.42
CA LYS A 284 13.15 -9.12 14.84
C LYS A 284 11.76 -9.08 15.45
N LYS A 285 11.24 -10.26 15.82
CA LYS A 285 10.09 -10.41 16.71
C LYS A 285 10.51 -9.99 18.12
N VAL A 286 9.75 -9.08 18.73
CA VAL A 286 10.17 -8.46 19.99
C VAL A 286 9.59 -9.18 21.21
N LEU A 287 8.38 -9.71 21.11
CA LEU A 287 7.66 -10.31 22.22
C LEU A 287 8.35 -11.55 22.80
N LYS A 288 8.46 -11.59 24.14
CA LYS A 288 8.93 -12.73 24.93
C LYS A 288 7.80 -13.27 25.82
N PRO A 289 7.45 -14.58 25.75
CA PRO A 289 6.27 -15.12 26.43
C PRO A 289 6.28 -14.92 27.95
N ASP A 290 7.44 -15.09 28.59
CA ASP A 290 7.53 -15.19 30.04
C ASP A 290 8.36 -14.09 30.68
N VAL A 291 8.81 -13.13 29.89
CA VAL A 291 9.66 -12.01 30.34
C VAL A 291 8.94 -10.70 30.06
N TYR A 292 8.79 -9.87 31.09
CA TYR A 292 8.28 -8.51 30.90
C TYR A 292 9.30 -7.64 30.17
N GLN A 293 8.79 -6.88 29.22
CA GLN A 293 9.52 -5.93 28.40
C GLN A 293 8.82 -4.58 28.48
N GLU A 294 9.61 -3.52 28.48
CA GLU A 294 9.10 -2.17 28.53
C GLU A 294 8.93 -1.60 27.13
N PHE A 295 7.79 -0.95 26.90
CA PHE A 295 7.48 -0.27 25.65
C PHE A 295 6.96 1.13 25.94
N GLU A 296 7.57 2.13 25.32
CA GLU A 296 7.30 3.54 25.58
C GLU A 296 6.04 4.00 24.83
N LEU A 297 5.13 4.69 25.52
CA LEU A 297 3.99 5.34 24.90
C LEU A 297 4.47 6.51 24.03
N LYS A 298 4.34 6.37 22.72
CA LYS A 298 4.73 7.39 21.74
C LYS A 298 3.60 8.38 21.44
N GLU A 299 2.37 7.89 21.39
CA GLU A 299 1.21 8.70 20.99
C GLU A 299 -0.06 8.16 21.68
N LYS A 300 -0.96 9.08 22.05
CA LYS A 300 -2.26 8.77 22.66
C LYS A 300 -3.34 9.57 21.96
N THR A 301 -4.27 8.87 21.31
CA THR A 301 -5.38 9.46 20.56
C THR A 301 -6.68 9.18 21.28
N ILE A 302 -7.36 10.22 21.76
CA ILE A 302 -8.66 10.09 22.44
C ILE A 302 -9.73 9.89 21.37
N ILE A 303 -10.46 8.78 21.45
CA ILE A 303 -11.53 8.42 20.51
C ILE A 303 -12.90 8.84 21.07
N SER A 304 -13.11 8.64 22.37
CA SER A 304 -14.32 9.02 23.07
C SER A 304 -14.04 9.38 24.53
N HIS A 305 -15.08 9.75 25.29
CA HIS A 305 -14.96 10.10 26.70
C HIS A 305 -14.28 9.03 27.58
N ASN A 306 -14.32 7.76 27.16
CA ASN A 306 -13.71 6.65 27.88
C ASN A 306 -12.90 5.69 27.00
N VAL A 307 -12.58 6.04 25.75
CA VAL A 307 -11.77 5.18 24.86
C VAL A 307 -10.64 5.98 24.24
N ALA A 308 -9.44 5.39 24.22
CA ALA A 308 -8.29 5.92 23.53
C ALA A 308 -7.50 4.82 22.81
N ILE A 309 -6.81 5.22 21.76
CA ILE A 309 -5.77 4.43 21.09
C ILE A 309 -4.42 4.85 21.65
N TYR A 310 -3.63 3.87 22.07
CA TYR A 310 -2.30 4.04 22.65
C TYR A 310 -1.27 3.39 21.73
N ARG A 311 -0.38 4.20 21.18
CA ARG A 311 0.70 3.75 20.29
C ARG A 311 2.00 3.61 21.05
N PHE A 312 2.55 2.42 21.05
CA PHE A 312 3.80 2.10 21.72
C PHE A 312 4.92 1.87 20.72
N SER A 313 6.11 2.39 21.00
CA SER A 313 7.29 2.20 20.15
C SER A 313 7.86 0.79 20.33
N LEU A 314 8.28 0.18 19.21
CA LEU A 314 9.13 -1.02 19.26
C LEU A 314 10.62 -0.61 19.29
N PRO A 315 11.54 -1.50 19.71
CA PRO A 315 12.96 -1.18 19.85
C PRO A 315 13.66 -0.68 18.58
N SER A 316 13.10 -0.93 17.41
CA SER A 316 13.60 -0.38 16.15
C SER A 316 12.45 -0.13 15.16
N PRO A 317 12.62 0.79 14.18
CA PRO A 317 11.62 1.05 13.14
C PRO A 317 11.31 -0.17 12.24
N THR A 318 12.19 -1.17 12.22
CA THR A 318 12.05 -2.41 11.44
C THR A 318 11.59 -3.60 12.28
N SER A 319 11.50 -3.45 13.60
CA SER A 319 11.03 -4.50 14.50
C SER A 319 9.53 -4.71 14.31
N ILE A 320 9.07 -5.95 14.49
CA ILE A 320 7.63 -6.27 14.57
C ILE A 320 7.31 -6.79 15.96
N LEU A 321 6.06 -6.68 16.37
CA LEU A 321 5.63 -7.19 17.66
C LEU A 321 5.80 -8.72 17.71
N GLY A 322 5.44 -9.40 16.62
CA GLY A 322 5.59 -10.85 16.48
C GLY A 322 4.47 -11.63 17.16
N LEU A 323 3.27 -11.07 17.19
CA LEU A 323 2.09 -11.64 17.84
C LEU A 323 1.32 -12.51 16.83
N PRO A 324 1.22 -13.84 17.04
CA PRO A 324 0.39 -14.70 16.20
C PRO A 324 -1.09 -14.25 16.20
N ILE A 325 -1.75 -14.44 15.05
CA ILE A 325 -3.14 -13.99 14.87
C ILE A 325 -4.08 -14.78 15.79
N GLY A 326 -4.83 -14.08 16.63
CA GLY A 326 -5.72 -14.60 17.66
C GLY A 326 -5.08 -14.73 19.05
N GLN A 327 -3.78 -14.43 19.18
CA GLN A 327 -3.14 -14.30 20.49
C GLN A 327 -3.18 -12.84 20.97
N HIS A 328 -2.88 -12.65 22.25
CA HIS A 328 -2.89 -11.36 22.92
C HIS A 328 -1.60 -11.15 23.73
N ILE A 329 -1.42 -9.93 24.20
CA ILE A 329 -0.36 -9.55 25.14
C ILE A 329 -0.91 -9.41 26.55
N SER A 330 -0.04 -9.52 27.56
CA SER A 330 -0.36 -9.28 28.95
C SER A 330 0.37 -8.04 29.46
N ILE A 331 -0.38 -7.03 29.87
CA ILE A 331 0.14 -5.85 30.57
C ILE A 331 0.12 -6.15 32.07
N GLY A 332 1.26 -6.01 32.73
CA GLY A 332 1.40 -6.25 34.16
C GLY A 332 1.85 -4.99 34.88
N GLU A 333 1.12 -4.56 35.90
CA GLU A 333 1.48 -3.39 36.72
C GLU A 333 1.37 -3.70 38.20
N VAL A 334 2.27 -3.13 39.01
CA VAL A 334 2.24 -3.28 40.46
C VAL A 334 1.47 -2.11 41.05
N LEU A 335 0.25 -2.38 41.52
CA LEU A 335 -0.66 -1.33 42.00
C LEU A 335 -0.92 -1.48 43.50
N ALA A 336 -0.94 -0.33 44.18
CA ALA A 336 -1.34 -0.24 45.58
C ALA A 336 -2.81 -0.65 45.74
N GLN A 337 -3.07 -1.44 46.77
CA GLN A 337 -4.39 -1.91 47.16
C GLN A 337 -4.96 -1.03 48.29
N PRO A 338 -6.30 -1.04 48.52
CA PRO A 338 -6.92 -0.26 49.59
C PRO A 338 -6.41 -0.60 51.00
N ASP A 339 -5.86 -1.80 51.19
CA ASP A 339 -5.28 -2.28 52.46
C ASP A 339 -3.81 -1.84 52.67
N GLY A 340 -3.26 -1.02 51.77
CA GLY A 340 -1.88 -0.54 51.82
C GLY A 340 -0.84 -1.51 51.24
N THR A 341 -1.24 -2.71 50.79
CA THR A 341 -0.34 -3.66 50.14
C THR A 341 -0.16 -3.35 48.65
N TYR A 342 0.86 -3.94 48.02
CA TYR A 342 1.09 -3.84 46.58
C TYR A 342 0.85 -5.19 45.92
N LYS A 343 0.10 -5.20 44.81
CA LYS A 343 -0.21 -6.42 44.07
C LYS A 343 0.08 -6.23 42.58
N GLU A 344 0.76 -7.21 41.99
CA GLU A 344 0.89 -7.28 40.54
C GLU A 344 -0.46 -7.67 39.92
N ILE A 345 -1.00 -6.77 39.10
CA ILE A 345 -2.24 -6.97 38.37
C ILE A 345 -1.89 -7.13 36.91
N VAL A 346 -2.36 -8.23 36.32
CA VAL A 346 -2.13 -8.54 34.90
C VAL A 346 -3.46 -8.53 34.15
N ARG A 347 -3.48 -7.90 32.98
CA ARG A 347 -4.65 -7.88 32.08
C ARG A 347 -4.24 -8.14 30.64
N SER A 348 -5.10 -8.84 29.91
CA SER A 348 -4.91 -9.19 28.51
C SER A 348 -5.42 -8.09 27.59
N TYR A 349 -4.67 -7.78 26.54
CA TYR A 349 -5.04 -6.83 25.51
C TYR A 349 -4.64 -7.36 24.14
N THR A 350 -5.51 -7.20 23.15
CA THR A 350 -5.20 -7.54 21.75
C THR A 350 -4.89 -6.25 20.99
N PRO A 351 -3.68 -6.10 20.44
CA PRO A 351 -3.35 -4.98 19.58
C PRO A 351 -4.25 -4.91 18.35
N ILE A 352 -4.58 -3.69 17.93
CA ILE A 352 -5.36 -3.42 16.71
C ILE A 352 -4.46 -3.22 15.48
N SER A 353 -3.16 -3.02 15.67
CA SER A 353 -2.14 -3.06 14.63
C SER A 353 -1.64 -4.50 14.42
N GLY A 354 -0.97 -4.77 13.29
CA GLY A 354 -0.39 -6.08 13.01
C GLY A 354 1.05 -5.99 12.50
N ASP A 355 1.73 -7.14 12.37
CA ASP A 355 3.16 -7.23 12.01
C ASP A 355 3.51 -6.65 10.62
N HIS A 356 2.53 -6.31 9.79
CA HIS A 356 2.72 -5.59 8.52
C HIS A 356 3.03 -4.09 8.73
N GLN A 357 2.91 -3.58 9.95
CA GLN A 357 3.23 -2.20 10.34
C GLN A 357 4.40 -2.23 11.35
N PRO A 358 5.65 -2.24 10.88
CA PRO A 358 6.80 -2.33 11.78
C PRO A 358 7.02 -1.03 12.57
N GLY A 359 7.75 -1.15 13.68
CA GLY A 359 8.21 -0.03 14.50
C GLY A 359 7.27 0.41 15.63
N TYR A 360 6.01 -0.05 15.65
CA TYR A 360 5.07 0.26 16.72
C TYR A 360 3.97 -0.79 16.87
N PHE A 361 3.18 -0.69 17.93
CA PHE A 361 1.88 -1.34 18.01
C PHE A 361 0.85 -0.45 18.71
N ASP A 362 -0.42 -0.63 18.34
CA ASP A 362 -1.53 0.20 18.83
C ASP A 362 -2.50 -0.64 19.68
N LEU A 363 -2.86 -0.12 20.86
CA LEU A 363 -3.85 -0.70 21.76
C LEU A 363 -5.08 0.21 21.84
N LEU A 364 -6.27 -0.35 21.57
CA LEU A 364 -7.55 0.31 21.82
C LEU A 364 -8.04 -0.07 23.22
N ILE A 365 -8.12 0.89 24.14
CA ILE A 365 -8.46 0.62 25.54
C ILE A 365 -9.62 1.51 25.98
N LYS A 366 -10.65 0.86 26.52
CA LYS A 366 -11.74 1.51 27.26
C LYS A 366 -11.34 1.66 28.73
N SER A 367 -11.35 2.90 29.23
CA SER A 367 -11.10 3.25 30.62
C SER A 367 -12.37 3.06 31.46
N TYR A 368 -12.22 2.36 32.58
CA TYR A 368 -13.26 2.20 33.58
C TYR A 368 -12.83 2.93 34.86
N PRO A 369 -13.69 3.76 35.49
CA PRO A 369 -13.36 4.48 36.71
C PRO A 369 -12.88 3.58 37.85
N THR A 370 -13.47 2.40 37.96
CA THR A 370 -13.14 1.35 38.94
C THR A 370 -12.16 0.30 38.41
N GLY A 371 -11.65 0.47 37.17
CA GLY A 371 -10.72 -0.47 36.56
C GLY A 371 -9.29 -0.22 37.03
N ASN A 372 -8.52 -1.29 37.23
CA ASN A 372 -7.14 -1.21 37.69
C ASN A 372 -6.19 -0.76 36.56
N ILE A 373 -5.85 -1.68 35.64
CA ILE A 373 -4.95 -1.39 34.52
C ILE A 373 -5.54 -0.35 33.57
N SER A 374 -6.84 -0.39 33.28
CA SER A 374 -7.46 0.59 32.38
C SER A 374 -7.34 2.03 32.89
N LYS A 375 -7.44 2.26 34.20
CA LYS A 375 -7.24 3.57 34.82
C LYS A 375 -5.77 3.99 34.79
N HIS A 376 -4.87 3.05 35.06
CA HIS A 376 -3.43 3.27 34.90
C HIS A 376 -3.09 3.71 33.46
N MET A 377 -3.58 2.99 32.45
CA MET A 377 -3.43 3.37 31.04
C MET A 377 -4.04 4.74 30.73
N ALA A 378 -5.19 5.08 31.32
CA ALA A 378 -5.79 6.41 31.17
C ALA A 378 -4.91 7.54 31.72
N SER A 379 -4.17 7.28 32.81
CA SER A 379 -3.24 8.24 33.43
C SER A 379 -1.87 8.34 32.74
N LEU A 380 -1.53 7.37 31.88
CA LEU A 380 -0.23 7.29 31.21
C LEU A 380 0.02 8.52 30.32
N LYS A 381 1.22 9.10 30.45
CA LYS A 381 1.70 10.23 29.64
C LYS A 381 2.64 9.73 28.54
N VAL A 382 2.68 10.45 27.42
CA VAL A 382 3.64 10.18 26.34
C VAL A 382 5.07 10.23 26.92
N GLY A 383 5.90 9.28 26.49
CA GLY A 383 7.24 9.05 27.03
C GLY A 383 7.31 8.05 28.18
N GLN A 384 6.18 7.62 28.75
CA GLN A 384 6.18 6.63 29.84
C GLN A 384 6.06 5.20 29.30
N PRO A 385 6.81 4.24 29.88
CA PRO A 385 6.74 2.84 29.48
C PRO A 385 5.56 2.11 30.13
N ILE A 386 5.17 0.99 29.51
CA ILE A 386 4.36 -0.07 30.14
C ILE A 386 5.10 -1.40 30.08
N ARG A 387 4.82 -2.28 31.04
CA ARG A 387 5.41 -3.62 31.12
C ARG A 387 4.50 -4.65 30.45
N ILE A 388 5.02 -5.32 29.43
CA ILE A 388 4.30 -6.29 28.60
C ILE A 388 5.03 -7.61 28.53
N LYS A 389 4.31 -8.73 28.59
CA LYS A 389 4.80 -10.05 28.18
C LYS A 389 3.83 -10.72 27.20
N GLY A 390 4.33 -11.60 26.35
CA GLY A 390 3.53 -12.27 25.33
C GLY A 390 4.38 -12.93 24.26
N PRO A 391 3.79 -13.66 23.31
CA PRO A 391 2.36 -13.81 23.13
C PRO A 391 1.71 -14.79 24.13
N LYS A 392 0.41 -14.62 24.39
CA LYS A 392 -0.42 -15.50 25.23
C LYS A 392 -1.73 -15.84 24.52
N GLY A 393 -2.35 -16.95 24.90
CA GLY A 393 -3.61 -17.44 24.34
C GLY A 393 -3.44 -18.68 23.46
N ALA A 394 -4.48 -19.50 23.39
CA ALA A 394 -4.46 -20.77 22.65
C ALA A 394 -4.87 -20.65 21.18
N PHE A 395 -5.53 -19.55 20.79
CA PHE A 395 -6.00 -19.37 19.43
C PHE A 395 -4.86 -18.93 18.52
N VAL A 396 -4.67 -19.64 17.41
CA VAL A 396 -3.74 -19.25 16.34
C VAL A 396 -4.45 -19.50 15.02
N TYR A 397 -4.77 -18.43 14.30
CA TYR A 397 -5.41 -18.52 12.99
C TYR A 397 -4.42 -19.02 11.94
N THR A 398 -4.86 -19.95 11.10
CA THR A 398 -4.18 -20.31 9.85
C THR A 398 -5.17 -20.19 8.68
N PRO A 399 -4.72 -19.80 7.47
CA PRO A 399 -5.59 -19.64 6.31
C PRO A 399 -6.47 -20.87 6.07
N ASN A 400 -7.76 -20.65 5.80
CA ASN A 400 -8.74 -21.71 5.53
C ASN A 400 -8.87 -22.77 6.65
N MET A 401 -8.54 -22.47 7.91
CA MET A 401 -8.65 -23.45 9.00
C MET A 401 -10.10 -23.92 9.27
N VAL A 402 -11.08 -23.11 8.86
CA VAL A 402 -12.50 -23.40 8.86
C VAL A 402 -13.13 -22.74 7.64
N ARG A 403 -14.29 -23.22 7.21
CA ARG A 403 -15.03 -22.61 6.11
C ARG A 403 -15.65 -21.27 6.52
N HIS A 404 -16.14 -21.18 7.75
CA HIS A 404 -16.89 -20.01 8.23
C HIS A 404 -16.66 -19.74 9.71
N PHE A 405 -16.36 -18.49 10.05
CA PHE A 405 -16.45 -17.97 11.41
C PHE A 405 -17.78 -17.24 11.65
N GLY A 406 -18.52 -17.66 12.68
CA GLY A 406 -19.45 -16.79 13.37
C GLY A 406 -18.70 -16.07 14.50
N MET A 407 -18.82 -14.75 14.60
CA MET A 407 -18.16 -13.96 15.64
C MET A 407 -19.20 -13.17 16.44
N ILE A 408 -19.06 -13.12 17.76
CA ILE A 408 -19.88 -12.27 18.62
C ILE A 408 -18.96 -11.46 19.55
N ALA A 409 -18.96 -10.14 19.36
CA ALA A 409 -18.15 -9.21 20.13
C ALA A 409 -19.02 -8.28 20.98
N GLY A 410 -18.54 -7.93 22.18
CA GLY A 410 -19.12 -6.91 23.05
C GLY A 410 -18.09 -5.86 23.45
N GLY A 411 -18.36 -4.57 23.15
CA GLY A 411 -17.46 -3.47 23.52
C GLY A 411 -16.02 -3.65 23.01
N THR A 412 -15.03 -3.65 23.90
CA THR A 412 -13.61 -3.86 23.54
C THR A 412 -13.28 -5.27 23.07
N GLY A 413 -14.22 -6.22 23.19
CA GLY A 413 -14.09 -7.57 22.63
C GLY A 413 -14.01 -7.61 21.10
N ILE A 414 -14.20 -6.48 20.42
CA ILE A 414 -13.97 -6.35 18.98
C ILE A 414 -12.50 -6.55 18.59
N THR A 415 -11.55 -6.24 19.49
CA THR A 415 -10.11 -6.24 19.18
C THR A 415 -9.55 -7.60 18.71
N PRO A 416 -9.82 -8.76 19.36
CA PRO A 416 -9.44 -10.05 18.81
C PRO A 416 -10.17 -10.40 17.51
N MET A 417 -11.44 -10.04 17.36
CA MET A 417 -12.19 -10.30 16.13
C MET A 417 -11.58 -9.54 14.95
N LEU A 418 -11.28 -8.27 15.13
CA LEU A 418 -10.67 -7.41 14.12
C LEU A 418 -9.29 -7.93 13.68
N GLN A 419 -8.51 -8.48 14.61
CA GLN A 419 -7.21 -9.08 14.29
C GLN A 419 -7.36 -10.27 13.33
N VAL A 420 -8.36 -11.14 13.57
CA VAL A 420 -8.68 -12.29 12.71
C VAL A 420 -9.26 -11.84 11.37
N VAL A 421 -10.25 -10.94 11.38
CA VAL A 421 -10.88 -10.38 10.17
C VAL A 421 -9.84 -9.77 9.23
N ARG A 422 -8.99 -8.87 9.74
CA ARG A 422 -7.93 -8.23 8.93
C ARG A 422 -6.92 -9.24 8.39
N ALA A 423 -6.68 -10.35 9.10
CA ALA A 423 -5.78 -11.40 8.63
C ALA A 423 -6.38 -12.19 7.46
N ILE A 424 -7.66 -12.55 7.55
CA ILE A 424 -8.39 -13.26 6.49
C ILE A 424 -8.50 -12.40 5.23
N ILE A 425 -8.93 -11.14 5.36
CA ILE A 425 -9.10 -10.22 4.22
C ILE A 425 -7.76 -9.99 3.50
N ARG A 426 -6.66 -9.77 4.24
CA ARG A 426 -5.32 -9.68 3.62
C ARG A 426 -4.89 -11.00 2.97
N GLY A 427 -5.35 -12.13 3.49
CA GLY A 427 -5.08 -13.47 2.97
C GLY A 427 -5.82 -13.81 1.68
N ARG A 428 -6.83 -13.03 1.26
CA ARG A 428 -7.60 -13.29 0.02
C ARG A 428 -6.71 -13.45 -1.21
N ALA A 429 -5.73 -12.56 -1.37
CA ALA A 429 -4.78 -12.61 -2.49
C ALA A 429 -3.91 -13.89 -2.50
N ALA A 430 -3.80 -14.58 -1.36
CA ALA A 430 -3.09 -15.84 -1.20
C ALA A 430 -4.02 -17.07 -1.15
N GLY A 431 -5.31 -16.91 -1.48
CA GLY A 431 -6.28 -18.01 -1.55
C GLY A 431 -7.04 -18.31 -0.26
N ASP A 432 -7.10 -17.37 0.69
CA ASP A 432 -7.98 -17.52 1.86
C ASP A 432 -9.44 -17.28 1.48
N THR A 433 -10.28 -18.32 1.60
CA THR A 433 -11.71 -18.32 1.22
C THR A 433 -12.66 -18.26 2.41
N THR A 434 -12.12 -18.20 3.63
CA THR A 434 -12.88 -18.22 4.89
C THR A 434 -13.95 -17.13 4.93
N GLN A 435 -15.19 -17.50 5.22
CA GLN A 435 -16.30 -16.56 5.40
C GLN A 435 -16.37 -16.06 6.85
N ILE A 436 -16.90 -14.85 7.06
CA ILE A 436 -17.02 -14.25 8.39
C ILE A 436 -18.34 -13.49 8.53
N ASP A 437 -19.12 -13.88 9.54
CA ASP A 437 -20.27 -13.13 10.02
C ASP A 437 -20.00 -12.64 11.45
N LEU A 438 -20.10 -11.34 11.69
CA LEU A 438 -19.84 -10.72 12.99
C LEU A 438 -21.11 -10.04 13.53
N ILE A 439 -21.56 -10.46 14.72
CA ILE A 439 -22.48 -9.69 15.55
C ILE A 439 -21.66 -8.82 16.52
N PHE A 440 -21.82 -7.50 16.44
CA PHE A 440 -21.15 -6.57 17.35
C PHE A 440 -22.17 -5.82 18.22
N ALA A 441 -22.15 -6.13 19.53
CA ALA A 441 -23.12 -5.66 20.51
C ALA A 441 -22.55 -4.57 21.42
N ASN A 442 -23.27 -3.47 21.56
CA ASN A 442 -22.89 -2.31 22.37
C ASN A 442 -24.12 -1.74 23.11
N VAL A 443 -23.89 -0.82 24.06
CA VAL A 443 -25.00 -0.20 24.80
C VAL A 443 -25.67 0.87 23.95
N THR A 444 -24.92 1.87 23.49
CA THR A 444 -25.43 2.91 22.58
C THR A 444 -24.66 2.94 21.27
N GLN A 445 -25.16 3.69 20.28
CA GLN A 445 -24.48 3.86 18.99
C GLN A 445 -23.07 4.46 19.12
N GLN A 446 -22.85 5.34 20.10
CA GLN A 446 -21.56 5.98 20.36
C GLN A 446 -20.53 5.02 20.98
N ASP A 447 -20.98 3.89 21.52
CA ASP A 447 -20.09 2.85 22.04
C ASP A 447 -19.54 1.92 20.94
N ILE A 448 -20.01 2.02 19.70
CA ILE A 448 -19.56 1.17 18.59
C ILE A 448 -18.14 1.57 18.19
N LEU A 449 -17.16 0.82 18.67
CA LEU A 449 -15.75 1.09 18.42
C LEU A 449 -15.36 0.69 17.00
N LEU A 450 -14.60 1.55 16.32
CA LEU A 450 -14.07 1.29 14.98
C LEU A 450 -15.17 1.02 13.94
N LYS A 451 -16.33 1.69 14.07
CA LYS A 451 -17.48 1.45 13.20
C LYS A 451 -17.14 1.69 11.72
N GLU A 452 -16.49 2.82 11.43
CA GLU A 452 -16.13 3.24 10.08
C GLU A 452 -15.15 2.25 9.44
N ASP A 453 -14.17 1.76 10.23
CA ASP A 453 -13.22 0.73 9.78
C ASP A 453 -13.93 -0.59 9.46
N LEU A 454 -14.86 -1.03 10.32
CA LEU A 454 -15.62 -2.26 10.11
C LEU A 454 -16.54 -2.15 8.88
N ASP A 455 -17.23 -1.04 8.71
CA ASP A 455 -18.06 -0.76 7.54
C ASP A 455 -17.23 -0.72 6.25
N ALA A 456 -16.03 -0.15 6.30
CA ALA A 456 -15.10 -0.13 5.16
C ALA A 456 -14.64 -1.55 4.79
N LEU A 457 -14.25 -2.36 5.78
CA LEU A 457 -13.86 -3.75 5.55
C LEU A 457 -15.01 -4.58 4.96
N ALA A 458 -16.24 -4.39 5.43
CA ALA A 458 -17.41 -5.10 4.91
C ALA A 458 -17.79 -4.66 3.48
N LYS A 459 -17.47 -3.43 3.09
CA LYS A 459 -17.63 -2.94 1.70
C LYS A 459 -16.54 -3.48 0.77
N GLU A 460 -15.32 -3.64 1.29
CA GLU A 460 -14.16 -4.14 0.53
C GLU A 460 -14.24 -5.64 0.27
N ASP A 461 -14.66 -6.44 1.26
CA ASP A 461 -14.66 -7.91 1.19
C ASP A 461 -16.07 -8.48 1.37
N SER A 462 -16.64 -9.00 0.28
CA SER A 462 -17.98 -9.64 0.28
C SER A 462 -18.09 -10.87 1.22
N GLY A 463 -16.96 -11.46 1.61
CA GLY A 463 -16.88 -12.57 2.55
C GLY A 463 -16.86 -12.13 4.02
N PHE A 464 -16.90 -10.84 4.31
CA PHE A 464 -17.05 -10.29 5.67
C PHE A 464 -18.35 -9.48 5.80
N ARG A 465 -19.19 -9.87 6.75
CA ARG A 465 -20.45 -9.18 7.05
C ARG A 465 -20.51 -8.84 8.54
N VAL A 466 -21.02 -7.64 8.84
CA VAL A 466 -21.13 -7.12 10.21
C VAL A 466 -22.58 -6.72 10.50
N HIS A 467 -23.06 -7.10 11.68
CA HIS A 467 -24.40 -6.85 12.18
C HIS A 467 -24.30 -6.18 13.55
N TYR A 468 -24.80 -4.95 13.64
CA TYR A 468 -24.74 -4.16 14.87
C TYR A 468 -25.98 -4.40 15.74
N VAL A 469 -25.78 -4.55 17.05
CA VAL A 469 -26.84 -4.75 18.06
C VAL A 469 -26.67 -3.74 19.19
N LEU A 470 -27.74 -3.02 19.54
CA LEU A 470 -27.72 -1.99 20.58
C LEU A 470 -28.74 -2.28 21.68
N ASP A 471 -28.30 -2.25 22.93
CA ASP A 471 -29.19 -2.33 24.10
C ASP A 471 -30.14 -1.11 24.15
N LYS A 472 -29.57 0.09 23.99
CA LYS A 472 -30.28 1.37 23.93
C LYS A 472 -30.19 1.94 22.51
N ALA A 473 -30.99 1.37 21.60
CA ALA A 473 -31.06 1.79 20.22
C ALA A 473 -31.75 3.17 20.08
N PRO A 474 -31.22 4.11 19.28
CA PRO A 474 -31.91 5.36 18.97
C PRO A 474 -33.11 5.12 18.04
N GLU A 475 -34.00 6.11 17.95
CA GLU A 475 -35.09 6.09 16.98
C GLU A 475 -34.55 5.95 15.55
N GLY A 476 -35.20 5.12 14.74
CA GLY A 476 -34.76 4.82 13.37
C GLY A 476 -33.60 3.82 13.24
N TRP A 477 -33.15 3.21 14.34
CA TRP A 477 -32.13 2.14 14.29
C TRP A 477 -32.62 0.91 13.52
N THR A 478 -31.85 0.49 12.53
CA THR A 478 -32.19 -0.65 11.65
C THR A 478 -31.48 -1.95 12.01
N GLY A 479 -30.57 -1.92 12.99
CA GLY A 479 -29.86 -3.09 13.49
C GLY A 479 -30.64 -3.87 14.55
N GLY A 480 -29.97 -4.79 15.25
CA GLY A 480 -30.57 -5.51 16.37
C GLY A 480 -30.78 -4.61 17.59
N VAL A 481 -31.80 -4.91 18.38
CA VAL A 481 -32.18 -4.16 19.60
C VAL A 481 -32.18 -5.09 20.81
N GLY A 482 -31.62 -4.63 21.92
CA GLY A 482 -31.49 -5.39 23.17
C GLY A 482 -30.23 -6.26 23.22
N TYR A 483 -30.29 -7.35 23.98
CA TYR A 483 -29.20 -8.34 24.05
C TYR A 483 -29.20 -9.26 22.83
N VAL A 484 -28.04 -9.86 22.52
CA VAL A 484 -27.92 -10.85 21.45
C VAL A 484 -28.74 -12.09 21.79
N THR A 485 -29.74 -12.40 20.95
CA THR A 485 -30.67 -13.53 21.13
C THR A 485 -30.33 -14.73 20.23
N ALA A 486 -30.94 -15.87 20.52
CA ALA A 486 -30.84 -17.08 19.68
C ALA A 486 -31.32 -16.82 18.24
N ASP A 487 -32.39 -16.02 18.08
CA ASP A 487 -32.94 -15.66 16.78
C ASP A 487 -31.97 -14.79 15.97
N MET A 488 -31.31 -13.82 16.61
CA MET A 488 -30.28 -13.01 15.95
C MET A 488 -29.10 -13.86 15.50
N ILE A 489 -28.64 -14.79 16.35
CA ILE A 489 -27.55 -15.71 16.01
C ILE A 489 -27.96 -16.59 14.82
N THR A 490 -29.17 -17.17 14.85
CA THR A 490 -29.67 -18.04 13.78
C THR A 490 -29.85 -17.28 12.46
N LYS A 491 -30.27 -16.01 12.53
CA LYS A 491 -30.50 -15.16 11.37
C LYS A 491 -29.21 -14.73 10.67
N TRP A 492 -28.15 -14.45 11.44
CA TRP A 492 -26.97 -13.74 10.93
C TRP A 492 -25.68 -14.55 10.96
N LEU A 493 -25.55 -15.54 11.83
CA LEU A 493 -24.34 -16.37 11.94
C LEU A 493 -24.54 -17.73 11.25
N PRO A 494 -23.45 -18.41 10.84
CA PRO A 494 -23.54 -19.76 10.31
C PRO A 494 -24.12 -20.74 11.33
N ALA A 495 -24.94 -21.68 10.86
CA ALA A 495 -25.38 -22.82 11.65
C ALA A 495 -24.19 -23.70 12.08
N ALA A 496 -24.36 -24.42 13.19
CA ALA A 496 -23.33 -25.32 13.70
C ALA A 496 -22.99 -26.41 12.67
N ALA A 497 -21.70 -26.55 12.37
CA ALA A 497 -21.16 -27.58 11.50
C ALA A 497 -19.68 -27.88 11.87
N PRO A 498 -19.13 -29.05 11.51
CA PRO A 498 -17.76 -29.42 11.87
C PRO A 498 -16.69 -28.45 11.33
N ASP A 499 -16.97 -27.77 10.22
CA ASP A 499 -16.10 -26.81 9.56
C ASP A 499 -16.45 -25.34 9.85
N VAL A 500 -17.20 -25.09 10.93
CA VAL A 500 -17.61 -23.76 11.41
C VAL A 500 -17.12 -23.55 12.83
N LYS A 501 -16.64 -22.35 13.14
CA LYS A 501 -16.27 -21.94 14.51
C LYS A 501 -17.02 -20.71 14.96
N LEU A 502 -17.46 -20.71 16.21
CA LEU A 502 -18.08 -19.56 16.88
C LEU A 502 -17.06 -18.90 17.82
N LEU A 503 -16.68 -17.66 17.53
CA LEU A 503 -15.74 -16.89 18.34
C LEU A 503 -16.49 -15.89 19.22
N LEU A 504 -16.18 -15.85 20.51
CA LEU A 504 -16.86 -14.99 21.49
C LEU A 504 -15.85 -14.11 22.24
N CYS A 505 -16.10 -12.81 22.35
CA CYS A 505 -15.30 -11.94 23.23
C CYS A 505 -16.13 -10.75 23.74
N GLY A 506 -16.15 -10.52 25.04
CA GLY A 506 -17.02 -9.51 25.65
C GLY A 506 -17.12 -9.67 27.17
N PRO A 507 -18.01 -8.91 27.83
CA PRO A 507 -18.20 -8.96 29.27
C PRO A 507 -18.57 -10.38 29.78
N PRO A 508 -18.10 -10.80 30.97
CA PRO A 508 -18.36 -12.16 31.47
C PRO A 508 -19.83 -12.60 31.47
N PRO A 509 -20.82 -11.75 31.85
CA PRO A 509 -22.24 -12.14 31.79
C PRO A 509 -22.70 -12.45 30.36
N MET A 510 -22.27 -11.66 29.38
CA MET A 510 -22.58 -11.87 27.96
C MET A 510 -22.00 -13.19 27.47
N ILE A 511 -20.73 -13.48 27.77
CA ILE A 511 -20.07 -14.72 27.33
C ILE A 511 -20.71 -15.95 27.98
N SER A 512 -21.06 -15.87 29.27
CA SER A 512 -21.76 -16.95 29.97
C SER A 512 -23.12 -17.27 29.34
N GLY A 513 -23.90 -16.23 29.00
CA GLY A 513 -25.18 -16.37 28.29
C GLY A 513 -25.00 -16.98 26.91
N LEU A 514 -24.09 -16.44 26.09
CA LEU A 514 -23.85 -16.89 24.72
C LEU A 514 -23.35 -18.34 24.65
N LYS A 515 -22.54 -18.79 25.60
CA LYS A 515 -22.13 -20.21 25.68
C LYS A 515 -23.33 -21.15 25.89
N LYS A 516 -24.35 -20.75 26.65
CA LYS A 516 -25.57 -21.53 26.83
C LYS A 516 -26.42 -21.51 25.56
N THR A 517 -26.59 -20.34 24.95
CA THR A 517 -27.34 -20.18 23.70
C THR A 517 -26.70 -20.96 22.54
N ALA A 518 -25.37 -20.99 22.45
CA ALA A 518 -24.66 -21.76 21.43
C ALA A 518 -25.02 -23.25 21.48
N VAL A 519 -25.11 -23.83 22.69
CA VAL A 519 -25.51 -25.24 22.87
C VAL A 519 -26.93 -25.49 22.40
N THR A 520 -27.87 -24.57 22.69
CA THR A 520 -29.26 -24.69 22.21
C THR A 520 -29.36 -24.61 20.68
N LEU A 521 -28.39 -23.98 20.03
CA LEU A 521 -28.28 -23.85 18.58
C LEU A 521 -27.45 -24.96 17.91
N GLY A 522 -27.10 -26.01 18.66
CA GLY A 522 -26.41 -27.18 18.13
C GLY A 522 -24.88 -27.10 18.10
N PHE A 523 -24.27 -26.03 18.64
CA PHE A 523 -22.82 -25.99 18.81
C PHE A 523 -22.36 -26.87 19.97
N GLU A 524 -21.12 -27.37 19.88
CA GLU A 524 -20.49 -28.11 20.95
C GLU A 524 -20.36 -27.28 22.23
N LYS A 525 -20.53 -27.96 23.37
CA LYS A 525 -20.41 -27.33 24.68
C LYS A 525 -19.02 -26.74 24.88
N ALA A 526 -18.95 -25.42 25.00
CA ALA A 526 -17.71 -24.70 25.26
C ALA A 526 -17.06 -25.13 26.59
N ARG A 527 -15.74 -25.29 26.58
CA ARG A 527 -14.96 -25.54 27.80
C ARG A 527 -14.90 -24.29 28.70
N PRO A 528 -14.55 -24.46 29.99
CA PRO A 528 -14.24 -23.31 30.86
C PRO A 528 -13.11 -22.45 30.29
N VAL A 529 -12.04 -23.10 29.83
CA VAL A 529 -10.92 -22.49 29.11
C VAL A 529 -10.89 -23.05 27.69
N SER A 530 -11.07 -22.16 26.71
CA SER A 530 -11.14 -22.52 25.29
C SER A 530 -9.81 -23.08 24.79
N LYS A 531 -9.86 -24.15 24.00
CA LYS A 531 -8.72 -24.68 23.23
C LYS A 531 -8.95 -24.45 21.74
N LEU A 532 -7.86 -24.41 20.95
CA LEU A 532 -7.93 -24.16 19.51
C LEU A 532 -8.91 -25.09 18.77
N ALA A 533 -8.99 -26.37 19.17
CA ALA A 533 -9.87 -27.36 18.56
C ALA A 533 -11.36 -27.09 18.81
N ASP A 534 -11.73 -26.40 19.89
CA ASP A 534 -13.11 -26.24 20.31
C ASP A 534 -13.93 -25.49 19.24
N GLN A 535 -15.15 -25.94 18.96
CA GLN A 535 -16.04 -25.30 17.99
C GLN A 535 -16.46 -23.89 18.45
N VAL A 536 -16.70 -23.73 19.76
CA VAL A 536 -16.98 -22.45 20.40
C VAL A 536 -15.75 -21.99 21.17
N PHE A 537 -15.13 -20.90 20.74
CA PHE A 537 -13.93 -20.33 21.35
C PHE A 537 -14.24 -18.97 21.97
N ALA A 538 -14.15 -18.88 23.30
CA ALA A 538 -14.17 -17.60 24.01
C ALA A 538 -12.73 -17.13 24.29
N PHE A 539 -12.41 -15.90 23.90
CA PHE A 539 -11.09 -15.27 24.07
C PHE A 539 -10.78 -14.88 25.52
#